data_AF-A0A8T7E7Q4-F1
#
_entry.id   AF-A0A8T7E7Q4-F1
#
_cell.length_a   1.000
_cell.length_b   1.000
_cell.length_c   1.000
_cell.angle_alpha   90.00
_cell.angle_beta   90.00
_cell.angle_gamma   90.00
#
_symmetry.space_group_name_H-M   'P 1'
#
loop_
_entity.id
_entity.type
_entity.pdbx_description
1 polymer ?
#
loop_
_entity_poly.entity_id
_entity_poly.type
_entity_poly.pdbx_seq_one_letter_code
_entity_poly.pdbx_strand_id
1 'polypeptide(L)'
;MNLHGKGQATEKSPYDASNELYQALFEQAADGIFIADAQGKYVEVNRCGCEMLGYTREEILALSMADLIPDEDVPLELDTLRASGTLLKERRLRCKDGRLLPVEISARVATASIRVTRIATCD
;
A
#
# COMPACT_ATOMS: atom_id res chain seq x y z
N MET A 1 -16.61 -54.81 -4.48
CA MET A 1 -17.43 -53.64 -4.84
C MET A 1 -16.88 -52.46 -4.07
N ASN A 2 -16.29 -51.48 -4.76
CA ASN A 2 -15.77 -50.24 -4.16
C ASN A 2 -16.92 -49.31 -3.78
N LEU A 3 -16.66 -48.42 -2.81
CA LEU A 3 -16.88 -46.95 -2.81
C LEU A 3 -16.80 -46.48 -1.34
N HIS A 4 -15.63 -46.05 -0.86
CA HIS A 4 -15.12 -44.66 -0.91
C HIS A 4 -15.97 -43.65 -0.13
N GLY A 5 -15.42 -43.23 1.02
CA GLY A 5 -15.90 -42.09 1.80
C GLY A 5 -14.83 -41.61 2.79
N LYS A 6 -13.58 -41.46 2.35
CA LYS A 6 -12.59 -40.73 3.14
C LYS A 6 -12.70 -39.25 2.76
N GLY A 7 -13.16 -38.45 3.72
CA GLY A 7 -13.10 -36.99 3.64
C GLY A 7 -11.67 -36.56 3.35
N GLN A 8 -11.51 -35.84 2.25
CA GLN A 8 -10.24 -35.20 1.91
C GLN A 8 -10.09 -34.02 2.86
N ALA A 9 -9.26 -34.18 3.90
CA ALA A 9 -8.66 -33.05 4.57
C ALA A 9 -7.77 -32.36 3.53
N THR A 10 -8.17 -31.18 3.07
CA THR A 10 -7.35 -30.36 2.19
C THR A 10 -6.14 -29.90 2.99
N GLU A 11 -4.98 -30.53 2.73
CA GLU A 11 -3.69 -30.05 3.22
C GLU A 11 -3.50 -28.60 2.74
N LYS A 12 -3.55 -27.64 3.67
CA LYS A 12 -3.22 -26.23 3.40
C LYS A 12 -1.78 -26.16 2.92
N SER A 13 -1.55 -25.59 1.75
CA SER A 13 -0.21 -25.37 1.23
C SER A 13 0.51 -24.37 2.14
N PRO A 14 1.82 -24.49 2.43
CA PRO A 14 2.57 -23.50 3.20
C PRO A 14 2.51 -22.09 2.59
N TYR A 15 2.18 -21.98 1.29
CA TYR A 15 1.90 -20.72 0.61
C TYR A 15 0.57 -20.08 1.04
N ASP A 16 -0.45 -20.87 1.39
CA ASP A 16 -1.75 -20.36 1.82
C ASP A 16 -1.65 -19.72 3.20
N ALA A 17 -0.93 -20.36 4.12
CA ALA A 17 -0.68 -19.81 5.46
C ALA A 17 0.17 -18.54 5.42
N SER A 18 1.18 -18.50 4.53
CA SER A 18 1.99 -17.30 4.30
C SER A 18 1.16 -16.15 3.72
N ASN A 19 0.26 -16.45 2.78
CA ASN A 19 -0.60 -15.44 2.16
C ASN A 19 -1.67 -14.93 3.12
N GLU A 20 -2.29 -15.80 3.93
CA GLU A 20 -3.24 -15.40 4.98
C GLU A 20 -2.58 -14.49 6.02
N LEU A 21 -1.36 -14.82 6.45
CA LEU A 21 -0.60 -13.99 7.37
C LEU A 21 -0.21 -12.64 6.74
N TYR A 22 0.23 -12.64 5.49
CA TYR A 22 0.52 -11.40 4.75
C TYR A 22 -0.72 -10.50 4.69
N GLN A 23 -1.86 -11.05 4.25
CA GLN A 23 -3.11 -10.28 4.16
C GLN A 23 -3.55 -9.74 5.52
N ALA A 24 -3.48 -10.56 6.58
CA ALA A 24 -3.84 -10.13 7.92
C ALA A 24 -2.95 -8.97 8.41
N LEU A 25 -1.62 -9.08 8.24
CA LEU A 25 -0.68 -8.03 8.64
C LEU A 25 -0.83 -6.76 7.81
N PHE A 26 -1.08 -6.91 6.50
CA PHE A 26 -1.27 -5.80 5.59
C PHE A 26 -2.54 -5.01 5.93
N GLU A 27 -3.67 -5.70 6.12
CA GLU A 27 -4.97 -5.07 6.38
C GLU A 27 -5.14 -4.55 7.81
N GLN A 28 -4.47 -5.16 8.80
CA GLN A 28 -4.56 -4.74 10.20
C GLN A 28 -3.47 -3.74 10.60
N ALA A 29 -2.60 -3.34 9.67
CA ALA A 29 -1.58 -2.34 9.96
C ALA A 29 -2.23 -1.00 10.34
N ALA A 30 -1.72 -0.38 11.41
CA ALA A 30 -2.19 0.92 11.88
C ALA A 30 -1.79 2.08 10.95
N ASP A 31 -0.79 1.87 10.10
CA ASP A 31 -0.37 2.81 9.09
C ASP A 31 -0.95 2.46 7.72
N GLY A 32 -1.19 3.48 6.90
CA GLY A 32 -1.53 3.30 5.49
C GLY A 32 -0.35 2.74 4.71
N ILE A 33 -0.51 1.55 4.15
CA ILE A 33 0.50 0.89 3.31
C ILE A 33 0.03 0.94 1.86
N PHE A 34 0.89 1.47 1.00
CA PHE A 34 0.65 1.58 -0.44
C PHE A 34 1.79 0.91 -1.19
N ILE A 35 1.42 0.06 -2.14
CA ILE A 35 2.34 -0.60 -3.07
C ILE A 35 2.13 0.03 -4.44
N ALA A 36 3.20 0.47 -5.09
CA ALA A 36 3.15 0.93 -6.46
C ALA A 36 4.15 0.18 -7.34
N ASP A 37 3.88 0.13 -8.64
CA ASP A 37 4.78 -0.42 -9.64
C ASP A 37 5.99 0.50 -9.89
N ALA A 38 6.87 0.08 -10.80
CA ALA A 38 8.04 0.85 -11.14
C ALA A 38 7.68 2.24 -11.69
N GLN A 39 6.52 2.43 -12.32
CA GLN A 39 6.05 3.70 -12.89
C GLN A 39 5.34 4.57 -11.83
N GLY A 40 5.21 4.09 -10.59
CA GLY A 40 4.55 4.81 -9.51
C GLY A 40 3.03 4.68 -9.57
N LYS A 41 2.48 3.71 -10.30
CA LYS A 41 1.05 3.42 -10.28
C LYS A 41 0.72 2.46 -9.15
N TYR A 42 -0.29 2.78 -8.35
CA TYR A 42 -0.66 1.94 -7.21
C TYR A 42 -1.18 0.58 -7.68
N VAL A 43 -0.64 -0.48 -7.09
CA VAL A 43 -1.02 -1.88 -7.33
C VAL A 43 -1.72 -2.51 -6.14
N GLU A 44 -1.49 -1.97 -4.93
CA GLU A 44 -2.17 -2.42 -3.72
C GLU A 44 -2.22 -1.30 -2.67
N VAL A 45 -3.26 -1.30 -1.85
CA VAL A 45 -3.39 -0.41 -0.69
C VAL A 45 -4.18 -1.11 0.40
N ASN A 46 -3.77 -0.94 1.66
CA ASN A 46 -4.50 -1.52 2.78
C ASN A 46 -5.71 -0.68 3.17
N ARG A 47 -6.59 -1.26 4.00
CA ARG A 47 -7.75 -0.59 4.56
C ARG A 47 -7.42 0.76 5.21
N CYS A 48 -6.37 0.84 6.01
CA CYS A 48 -5.99 2.08 6.69
C CYS A 48 -5.70 3.23 5.69
N GLY A 49 -4.94 2.95 4.62
CA GLY A 49 -4.63 3.92 3.57
C GLY A 49 -5.88 4.46 2.87
N CYS A 50 -6.87 3.59 2.63
CA CYS A 50 -8.16 3.96 2.06
C CYS A 50 -8.96 4.88 3.00
N GLU A 51 -9.11 4.48 4.26
CA GLU A 51 -9.88 5.23 5.28
C GLU A 51 -9.28 6.61 5.52
N MET A 52 -7.96 6.69 5.58
CA MET A 52 -7.23 7.92 5.87
C MET A 52 -7.28 8.94 4.73
N LEU A 53 -7.22 8.51 3.46
CA LEU A 53 -7.33 9.41 2.30
C LEU A 53 -8.78 9.62 1.81
N GLY A 54 -9.71 8.79 2.28
CA GLY A 54 -11.13 8.85 1.91
C GLY A 54 -11.45 8.27 0.52
N TYR A 55 -10.52 7.51 -0.07
CA TYR A 55 -10.73 6.83 -1.36
C TYR A 55 -11.10 5.37 -1.16
N THR A 56 -11.82 4.78 -2.11
CA THR A 56 -11.91 3.31 -2.18
C THR A 56 -10.60 2.73 -2.71
N ARG A 57 -10.41 1.42 -2.50
CA ARG A 57 -9.25 0.71 -3.04
C ARG A 57 -9.17 0.85 -4.56
N GLU A 58 -10.28 0.67 -5.27
CA GLU A 58 -10.36 0.77 -6.73
C GLU A 58 -9.97 2.16 -7.24
N GLU A 59 -10.39 3.20 -6.52
CA GLU A 59 -10.01 4.58 -6.83
C GLU A 59 -8.50 4.77 -6.67
N ILE A 60 -7.91 4.30 -5.56
CA ILE A 60 -6.46 4.40 -5.35
C ILE A 60 -5.69 3.65 -6.43
N LEU A 61 -6.12 2.45 -6.83
CA LEU A 61 -5.46 1.67 -7.89
C LEU A 61 -5.56 2.31 -9.29
N ALA A 62 -6.52 3.23 -9.48
CA ALA A 62 -6.60 4.02 -10.70
C ALA A 62 -5.60 5.20 -10.70
N LEU A 63 -5.10 5.61 -9.54
CA LEU A 63 -4.20 6.73 -9.35
C LEU A 63 -2.72 6.32 -9.41
N SER A 64 -1.87 7.32 -9.60
CA SER A 64 -0.43 7.26 -9.41
C SER A 64 0.00 8.03 -8.15
N MET A 65 1.22 7.79 -7.71
CA MET A 65 1.81 8.52 -6.59
C MET A 65 1.82 10.05 -6.80
N ALA A 66 1.87 10.51 -8.05
CA ALA A 66 1.85 11.93 -8.38
C ALA A 66 0.46 12.56 -8.22
N ASP A 67 -0.61 11.81 -8.46
CA ASP A 67 -1.99 12.33 -8.40
C ASP A 67 -2.41 12.71 -6.97
N LEU A 68 -1.83 12.03 -5.97
CA LEU A 68 -2.04 12.34 -4.56
C LEU A 68 -1.17 13.50 -4.06
N ILE A 69 -0.19 13.98 -4.84
CA ILE A 69 0.66 15.11 -4.42
C ILE A 69 0.03 16.42 -4.90
N PRO A 70 -0.11 17.43 -4.01
CA PRO A 70 -0.58 18.75 -4.41
C PRO A 70 0.36 19.41 -5.43
N ASP A 71 -0.20 20.12 -6.40
CA ASP A 71 0.55 20.76 -7.50
C ASP A 71 1.54 21.83 -6.99
N GLU A 72 1.27 22.39 -5.81
CA GLU A 72 2.12 23.35 -5.09
C GLU A 72 3.29 22.70 -4.35
N ASP A 73 3.26 21.38 -4.14
CA ASP A 73 4.36 20.65 -3.52
C ASP A 73 5.39 20.21 -4.56
N VAL A 74 6.64 20.06 -4.12
CA VAL A 74 7.72 19.52 -4.97
C VAL A 74 7.28 18.17 -5.54
N PRO A 75 7.35 17.90 -6.85
CA PRO A 75 6.94 16.63 -7.41
C PRO A 75 7.68 15.43 -6.79
N LEU A 76 7.10 14.24 -6.95
CA LEU A 76 7.82 13.01 -6.62
C LEU A 76 8.86 12.72 -7.70
N GLU A 77 10.14 12.76 -7.35
CA GLU A 77 11.21 12.30 -8.23
C GLU A 77 11.38 10.79 -8.11
N LEU A 78 10.61 10.06 -8.91
CA LEU A 78 10.60 8.61 -8.89
C LEU A 78 11.98 8.02 -9.25
N ASP A 79 12.73 8.66 -10.15
CA ASP A 79 14.08 8.24 -10.51
C ASP A 79 15.06 8.37 -9.33
N THR A 80 14.93 9.44 -8.54
CA THR A 80 15.73 9.65 -7.33
C THR A 80 15.42 8.57 -6.29
N LEU A 81 14.14 8.24 -6.07
CA LEU A 81 13.74 7.12 -5.19
C LEU A 81 14.27 5.78 -5.69
N ARG A 82 14.24 5.53 -7.00
CA ARG A 82 14.80 4.31 -7.60
C ARG A 82 16.32 4.23 -7.41
N ALA A 83 17.03 5.34 -7.60
CA ALA A 83 18.48 5.41 -7.46
C ALA A 83 18.95 5.28 -6.00
N SER A 84 18.25 5.93 -5.06
CA SER A 84 18.58 5.86 -3.62
C SER A 84 18.09 4.57 -2.97
N GLY A 85 17.08 3.92 -3.55
CA GLY A 85 16.40 2.73 -3.04
C GLY A 85 15.49 3.00 -1.83
N THR A 86 15.57 4.19 -1.21
CA THR A 86 14.78 4.57 -0.02
C THR A 86 14.45 6.07 -0.01
N LEU A 87 13.31 6.42 0.57
CA LEU A 87 12.87 7.79 0.82
C LEU A 87 12.26 7.85 2.22
N LEU A 88 12.58 8.91 2.97
CA LEU A 88 11.87 9.27 4.19
C LEU A 88 11.65 10.78 4.15
N LYS A 89 10.40 11.23 4.05
CA LYS A 89 10.08 12.65 3.90
C LYS A 89 8.67 13.00 4.36
N GLU A 90 8.54 14.12 5.05
CA GLU A 90 7.25 14.75 5.32
C GLU A 90 6.71 15.45 4.07
N ARG A 91 5.44 15.19 3.73
CA ARG A 91 4.75 15.74 2.57
C ARG A 91 3.26 15.91 2.88
N ARG A 92 2.52 16.58 1.99
CA ARG A 92 1.06 16.60 2.04
C ARG A 92 0.51 15.70 0.95
N LEU A 93 -0.55 14.97 1.26
CA LEU A 93 -1.33 14.22 0.29
C LEU A 93 -2.71 14.84 0.15
N ARG A 94 -3.25 14.82 -1.07
CA ARG A 94 -4.60 15.25 -1.38
C ARG A 94 -5.58 14.10 -1.11
N CYS A 95 -6.50 14.32 -0.18
CA CYS A 95 -7.62 13.44 0.09
C CYS A 95 -8.71 13.59 -0.98
N LYS A 96 -9.64 12.63 -1.05
CA LYS A 96 -10.76 12.64 -2.00
C LYS A 96 -11.66 13.88 -1.89
N ASP A 97 -11.85 14.36 -0.67
CA ASP A 97 -12.63 15.57 -0.36
C ASP A 97 -11.88 16.88 -0.68
N GLY A 98 -10.63 16.79 -1.17
CA GLY A 98 -9.76 17.92 -1.48
C GLY A 98 -8.94 18.41 -0.28
N ARG A 99 -9.12 17.85 0.92
CA ARG A 99 -8.29 18.18 2.08
C ARG A 99 -6.84 17.79 1.84
N LEU A 100 -5.92 18.57 2.38
CA LEU A 100 -4.50 18.23 2.41
C LEU A 100 -4.16 17.59 3.74
N LEU A 101 -3.77 16.32 3.72
CA LEU A 101 -3.35 15.56 4.88
C LEU A 101 -1.81 15.61 4.97
N PRO A 102 -1.22 16.18 6.04
CA PRO A 102 0.21 16.07 6.27
C PRO A 102 0.56 14.63 6.67
N VAL A 103 1.60 14.08 6.05
CA VAL A 103 2.02 12.69 6.18
C VAL A 103 3.55 12.58 6.22
N GLU A 104 4.07 11.54 6.86
CA GLU A 104 5.47 11.14 6.74
C GLU A 104 5.55 9.91 5.82
N ILE A 105 6.18 10.06 4.67
CA ILE A 105 6.31 8.97 3.70
C ILE A 105 7.67 8.33 3.91
N SER A 106 7.67 7.13 4.46
CA SER A 106 8.77 6.17 4.32
C SER A 106 8.48 5.32 3.10
N ALA A 107 9.40 5.21 2.15
CA ALA A 107 9.27 4.35 0.99
C ALA A 107 10.58 3.60 0.75
N ARG A 108 10.47 2.36 0.29
CA ARG A 108 11.61 1.53 -0.12
C ARG A 108 11.31 0.89 -1.44
N VAL A 109 12.33 0.78 -2.28
CA VAL A 109 12.28 0.02 -3.52
C VAL A 109 12.66 -1.41 -3.17
N ALA A 110 11.65 -2.27 -3.03
CA ALA A 110 11.85 -3.72 -3.06
C ALA A 110 11.49 -4.24 -4.45
N THR A 111 12.01 -5.40 -4.82
CA THR A 111 11.77 -6.06 -6.11
C THR A 111 10.26 -6.26 -6.44
N ALA A 112 9.36 -6.07 -5.47
CA ALA A 112 7.91 -6.00 -5.69
C ALA A 112 7.13 -5.33 -4.53
N SER A 113 7.65 -4.31 -3.84
CA SER A 113 6.77 -3.57 -2.89
C SER A 113 7.30 -2.24 -2.39
N ILE A 114 6.53 -1.18 -2.63
CA ILE A 114 6.63 0.06 -1.85
C ILE A 114 5.94 -0.20 -0.52
N ARG A 115 6.60 0.16 0.59
CA ARG A 115 6.04 0.08 1.94
C ARG A 115 5.99 1.50 2.49
N VAL A 116 4.78 2.05 2.59
CA VAL A 116 4.49 3.31 3.29
C VAL A 116 4.18 2.99 4.75
N THR A 117 4.92 3.59 5.68
CA THR A 117 4.72 3.41 7.12
C THR A 117 5.21 4.64 7.87
N ARG A 118 4.31 5.64 7.99
CA ARG A 118 3.93 6.41 9.20
C ARG A 118 3.12 7.63 8.77
N ILE A 119 1.79 7.57 8.83
CA ILE A 119 0.98 8.78 8.58
C ILE A 119 0.51 9.30 9.93
N ALA A 120 1.42 10.03 10.58
CA ALA A 120 1.11 10.71 11.83
C ALA A 120 0.74 12.16 11.53
N THR A 121 -0.53 12.49 11.74
CA THR A 121 -0.91 13.85 12.10
C THR A 121 -0.66 14.00 13.60
N CYS A 122 0.36 14.76 13.99
CA CYS A 122 0.47 15.27 15.35
C CYS A 122 -0.19 16.65 15.39
N ASP A 123 -1.26 16.74 16.18
CA ASP A 123 -2.08 17.90 16.59
C ASP A 123 -2.85 18.72 15.54
#